data_AF-A0A1M4M2B4-F1
#
_entry.id   AF-A0A1M4M2B4-F1
#
_cell.length_a   1.000
_cell.length_b   1.000
_cell.length_c   1.000
_cell.angle_alpha   90.00
_cell.angle_beta   90.00
_cell.angle_gamma   90.00
#
_symmetry.space_group_name_H-M   'P 1'
#
loop_
_entity.id
_entity.type
_entity.pdbx_description
1 polymer ?
#
loop_
_entity_poly.entity_id
_entity_poly.type
_entity_poly.pdbx_seq_one_letter_code
_entity_poly.pdbx_strand_id
1 'polypeptide(L)'
;MKALPKKKKAVIVTTVLALTMFLTSVAFAQGTYKNLKAWFGDIKIFVNNQLVQMDVKPFIVDGTTYVPVRAISNIFNKDIKWDGANLRIDITDRPNQNDAYVTYLSQQLIERQNKINELETKVAKLEAELATTKKGSKYTFSQLEDYLNDEHGVYQKISFDIELYGDKDDIEVEIYVDLDDDYSRWNSLTTSKIEGYIEDVVDDILYNFKDADITGFIEDSHEDEVLVEFYLNSKGKLVVEIKEHRYAYDIDELEDYLNRKHDYYGGVYFDITLSGNKDMIRVYVETDDDDLDYLKKYEIEDYLEKLYSEIVYEYSYVDVYGYIKDDYTKYYFDFDSRGNVHMEEN
;
A
#
# COMPACT_ATOMS: atom_id res chain seq x y z
N MET A 1 -105.22 20.79 -51.69
CA MET A 1 -104.17 20.72 -50.64
C MET A 1 -104.32 19.42 -49.86
N LYS A 2 -103.39 18.46 -50.00
CA LYS A 2 -103.46 17.18 -49.28
C LYS A 2 -103.19 17.42 -47.80
N ALA A 3 -104.21 17.24 -46.95
CA ALA A 3 -104.07 17.33 -45.51
C ALA A 3 -103.10 16.25 -45.00
N LEU A 4 -102.04 16.65 -44.29
CA LEU A 4 -101.16 15.72 -43.60
C LEU A 4 -101.98 14.80 -42.67
N PRO A 5 -101.69 13.48 -42.65
CA PRO A 5 -102.41 12.54 -41.81
C PRO A 5 -102.29 12.93 -40.34
N LYS A 6 -103.38 12.83 -39.57
CA LYS A 6 -103.51 13.37 -38.19
C LYS A 6 -102.33 13.00 -37.27
N LYS A 7 -101.73 11.80 -37.42
CA LYS A 7 -100.56 11.36 -36.66
C LYS A 7 -99.27 12.14 -36.96
N LYS A 8 -99.05 12.59 -38.21
CA LYS A 8 -97.86 13.39 -38.59
C LYS A 8 -97.96 14.85 -38.14
N LYS A 9 -99.18 15.42 -38.09
CA LYS A 9 -99.42 16.76 -37.53
C LYS A 9 -99.19 16.79 -36.02
N ALA A 10 -99.61 15.74 -35.30
CA ALA A 10 -99.38 15.62 -33.87
C ALA A 10 -97.88 15.56 -33.53
N VAL A 11 -97.09 14.79 -34.28
CA VAL A 11 -95.65 14.64 -34.07
C VAL A 11 -94.88 15.94 -34.36
N ILE A 12 -95.27 16.70 -35.39
CA ILE A 12 -94.63 18.00 -35.70
C ILE A 12 -94.98 19.05 -34.64
N VAL A 13 -96.22 19.06 -34.16
CA VAL A 13 -96.63 19.99 -33.09
C VAL A 13 -95.93 19.66 -31.77
N THR A 14 -95.79 18.38 -31.42
CA THR A 14 -95.05 17.99 -30.20
C THR A 14 -93.55 18.23 -30.30
N THR A 15 -92.94 18.07 -31.48
CA THR A 15 -91.49 18.37 -31.66
C THR A 15 -91.22 19.87 -31.66
N VAL A 16 -92.09 20.71 -32.24
CA VAL A 16 -91.94 22.17 -32.17
C VAL A 16 -92.18 22.68 -30.74
N LEU A 17 -93.19 22.18 -30.03
CA LEU A 17 -93.42 22.52 -28.62
C LEU A 17 -92.24 22.11 -27.72
N ALA A 18 -91.70 20.91 -27.94
CA ALA A 18 -90.52 20.43 -27.22
C ALA A 18 -89.28 21.29 -27.53
N LEU A 19 -89.03 21.65 -28.81
CA LEU A 19 -87.90 22.52 -29.17
C LEU A 19 -88.03 23.95 -28.61
N THR A 20 -89.24 24.50 -28.53
CA THR A 20 -89.46 25.84 -27.95
C THR A 20 -89.31 25.87 -26.43
N MET A 21 -89.55 24.76 -25.74
CA MET A 21 -89.32 24.66 -24.29
C MET A 21 -87.83 24.63 -23.91
N PHE A 22 -86.92 24.32 -24.86
CA PHE A 22 -85.48 24.28 -24.60
C PHE A 22 -84.74 25.61 -24.85
N LEU A 23 -85.42 26.66 -25.32
CA LEU A 23 -84.74 27.89 -25.78
C LEU A 23 -84.83 29.13 -24.89
N THR A 24 -85.52 29.12 -23.75
CA THR A 24 -85.62 30.35 -22.94
C THR A 24 -85.60 30.10 -21.44
N SER A 25 -84.40 30.13 -20.85
CA SER A 25 -84.06 31.04 -19.74
C SER A 25 -82.65 30.74 -19.21
N VAL A 26 -81.64 31.37 -19.79
CA VAL A 26 -80.43 31.66 -19.00
C VAL A 26 -80.78 32.90 -18.18
N ALA A 27 -81.31 32.68 -16.98
CA ALA A 27 -81.55 33.76 -16.03
C ALA A 27 -80.19 34.24 -15.51
N PHE A 28 -79.61 35.25 -16.15
CA PHE A 28 -78.57 36.03 -15.50
C PHE A 28 -79.23 36.77 -14.34
N ALA A 29 -78.82 36.44 -13.11
CA ALA A 29 -79.30 37.11 -11.91
C ALA A 29 -78.94 38.61 -12.02
N GLN A 30 -79.93 39.44 -12.35
CA GLN A 30 -79.77 40.88 -12.33
C GLN A 30 -79.66 41.29 -10.87
N GLY A 31 -78.49 41.82 -10.47
CA GLY A 31 -78.25 42.25 -9.10
C GLY A 31 -79.31 43.25 -8.64
N THR A 32 -79.81 43.10 -7.41
CA THR A 32 -80.76 44.03 -6.79
C THR A 32 -80.07 44.87 -5.72
N TYR A 33 -80.30 46.18 -5.72
CA TYR A 33 -79.83 47.03 -4.65
C TYR A 33 -80.75 46.90 -3.44
N LYS A 34 -80.18 46.70 -2.26
CA LYS A 34 -80.88 46.69 -0.98
C LYS A 34 -80.32 47.79 -0.08
N ASN A 35 -81.20 48.53 0.57
CA ASN A 35 -80.81 49.46 1.62
C ASN A 35 -80.55 48.67 2.90
N LEU A 36 -79.33 48.76 3.44
CA LEU A 36 -78.93 48.11 4.68
C LEU A 36 -78.71 49.16 5.76
N LYS A 37 -79.23 48.93 6.97
CA LYS A 37 -78.91 49.73 8.15
C LYS A 37 -77.70 49.13 8.85
N ALA A 38 -76.53 49.76 8.71
CA ALA A 38 -75.31 49.33 9.35
C ALA A 38 -75.11 50.02 10.71
N TRP A 39 -74.69 49.26 11.72
CA TRP A 39 -74.22 49.76 13.00
C TRP A 39 -72.70 49.68 13.08
N PHE A 40 -72.06 50.82 13.35
CA PHE A 40 -70.61 50.95 13.52
C PHE A 40 -70.28 51.16 14.99
N GLY A 41 -69.89 50.09 15.68
CA GLY A 41 -69.42 50.14 17.07
C GLY A 41 -67.93 49.87 17.21
N ASP A 42 -67.45 49.79 18.45
CA ASP A 42 -66.07 49.40 18.78
C ASP A 42 -65.89 47.88 18.70
N ILE A 43 -65.99 47.32 17.49
CA ILE A 43 -65.83 45.89 17.23
C ILE A 43 -64.33 45.57 17.15
N LYS A 44 -63.85 44.73 18.08
CA LYS A 44 -62.45 44.31 18.18
C LYS A 44 -62.27 42.89 17.69
N ILE A 45 -61.18 42.65 16.96
CA ILE A 45 -60.80 41.31 16.47
C ILE A 45 -59.50 40.90 17.15
N PHE A 46 -59.45 39.68 17.69
CA PHE A 46 -58.26 39.11 18.31
C PHE A 46 -57.83 37.85 17.57
N VAL A 47 -56.52 37.70 17.36
CA VAL A 47 -55.89 36.50 16.82
C VAL A 47 -54.82 36.07 17.81
N ASN A 48 -54.91 34.84 18.33
CA ASN A 48 -54.01 34.35 19.38
C ASN A 48 -53.85 35.36 20.53
N ASN A 49 -54.98 35.90 21.01
CA ASN A 49 -55.06 36.90 22.08
C ASN A 49 -54.43 38.28 21.77
N GLN A 50 -54.02 38.54 20.52
CA GLN A 50 -53.49 39.83 20.09
C GLN A 50 -54.55 40.63 19.30
N LEU A 51 -54.72 41.90 19.65
CA LEU A 51 -55.65 42.80 18.96
C LEU A 51 -55.14 43.09 17.54
N VAL A 52 -55.97 42.81 16.53
CA VAL A 52 -55.67 43.10 15.13
C VAL A 52 -56.14 44.51 14.79
N GLN A 53 -55.22 45.34 14.28
CA GLN A 53 -55.54 46.65 13.73
C GLN A 53 -56.01 46.51 12.28
N MET A 54 -57.07 47.23 11.90
CA MET A 54 -57.65 47.19 10.56
C MET A 54 -58.00 48.59 10.07
N ASP A 55 -57.68 48.88 8.81
CA ASP A 55 -57.99 50.17 8.18
C ASP A 55 -59.49 50.36 7.97
N VAL A 56 -60.19 49.28 7.62
CA VAL A 56 -61.65 49.26 7.49
C VAL A 56 -62.24 48.52 8.69
N LYS A 57 -63.01 49.23 9.51
CA LYS A 57 -63.63 48.66 10.71
C LYS A 57 -64.78 47.71 10.35
N PRO A 58 -65.01 46.62 11.12
CA PRO A 58 -66.20 45.80 10.97
C PRO A 58 -67.46 46.61 11.29
N PHE A 59 -68.59 46.12 10.82
CA PHE A 59 -69.90 46.68 11.15
C PHE A 59 -70.95 45.57 11.23
N ILE A 60 -72.09 45.85 11.86
CA ILE A 60 -73.19 44.89 11.99
C ILE A 60 -74.37 45.32 11.12
N VAL A 61 -74.91 44.39 10.34
CA VAL A 61 -76.19 44.53 9.62
C VAL A 61 -77.05 43.35 9.99
N ASP A 62 -78.28 43.60 10.47
CA ASP A 62 -79.27 42.58 10.84
C ASP A 62 -78.71 41.47 11.74
N GLY A 63 -77.90 41.85 12.73
CA GLY A 63 -77.27 40.93 13.69
C GLY A 63 -76.04 40.18 13.15
N THR A 64 -75.65 40.40 11.89
CA THR A 64 -74.47 39.78 11.27
C THR A 64 -73.31 40.76 11.23
N THR A 65 -72.15 40.35 11.73
CA THR A 65 -70.90 41.13 11.64
C THR A 65 -70.23 40.93 10.29
N TYR A 66 -70.04 42.03 9.56
CA TYR A 66 -69.31 42.06 8.29
C TYR A 66 -67.88 42.50 8.54
N VAL A 67 -66.93 41.66 8.10
CA VAL A 67 -65.49 41.91 8.25
C VAL A 67 -64.86 42.00 6.87
N PRO A 68 -63.94 42.95 6.63
CA PRO A 68 -63.23 43.04 5.36
C PRO A 68 -62.45 41.75 5.07
N VAL A 69 -62.79 41.09 3.97
CA VAL A 69 -62.16 39.83 3.56
C VAL A 69 -60.63 39.96 3.38
N ARG A 70 -60.14 41.14 2.99
CA ARG A 70 -58.70 41.43 2.87
C ARG A 70 -57.97 41.46 4.22
N ALA A 71 -58.65 41.91 5.28
CA ALA A 71 -58.09 41.87 6.62
C ALA A 71 -57.97 40.44 7.12
N ILE A 72 -59.00 39.63 6.87
CA ILE A 72 -59.01 38.19 7.18
C ILE A 72 -57.94 37.44 6.38
N SER A 73 -57.77 37.72 5.08
CA SER A 73 -56.75 37.05 4.27
C SER A 73 -55.34 37.33 4.79
N ASN A 74 -55.06 38.55 5.25
CA ASN A 74 -53.76 38.87 5.87
C ASN A 74 -53.53 38.12 7.18
N ILE A 75 -54.53 38.03 8.04
CA ILE A 75 -54.46 37.24 9.29
C ILE A 75 -54.07 35.79 9.00
N PHE A 76 -54.67 35.17 7.98
CA PHE A 76 -54.44 33.78 7.61
C PHE A 76 -53.33 33.58 6.55
N ASN A 77 -52.54 34.62 6.27
CA ASN A 77 -51.48 34.62 5.26
C ASN A 77 -51.90 34.08 3.88
N LYS A 78 -53.11 34.44 3.44
CA LYS A 78 -53.67 34.11 2.13
C LYS A 78 -53.51 35.27 1.16
N ASP A 79 -53.44 34.96 -0.13
CA ASP A 79 -53.55 35.95 -1.19
C ASP A 79 -55.01 36.10 -1.63
N ILE A 80 -55.41 37.30 -2.03
CA ILE A 80 -56.78 37.62 -2.41
C ILE A 80 -56.84 38.39 -3.72
N LYS A 81 -57.64 37.89 -4.66
CA LYS A 81 -57.88 38.53 -5.96
C LYS A 81 -59.37 38.70 -6.20
N TRP A 82 -59.76 39.89 -6.64
CA TRP A 82 -61.12 40.17 -7.10
C TRP A 82 -61.18 40.02 -8.63
N ASP A 83 -62.07 39.14 -9.09
CA ASP A 83 -62.49 39.05 -10.49
C ASP A 83 -63.84 39.75 -10.65
N GLY A 84 -63.80 41.00 -11.09
CA GLY A 84 -64.99 41.81 -11.30
C GLY A 84 -65.86 41.37 -12.48
N ALA A 85 -65.31 40.64 -13.45
CA ALA A 85 -66.08 40.16 -14.60
C ALA A 85 -67.03 39.02 -14.21
N ASN A 86 -66.57 38.14 -13.32
CA ASN A 86 -67.34 36.99 -12.84
C ASN A 86 -67.96 37.21 -11.44
N LEU A 87 -67.79 38.40 -10.86
CA LEU A 87 -68.19 38.74 -9.49
C LEU A 87 -67.67 37.72 -8.45
N ARG A 88 -66.40 37.35 -8.58
CA ARG A 88 -65.76 36.26 -7.82
C ARG A 88 -64.56 36.76 -7.02
N ILE A 89 -64.43 36.25 -5.79
CA ILE A 89 -63.24 36.45 -4.95
C ILE A 89 -62.46 35.14 -4.94
N ASP A 90 -61.21 35.20 -5.37
CA ASP A 90 -60.26 34.09 -5.25
C ASP A 90 -59.39 34.29 -4.00
N ILE A 91 -59.39 33.28 -3.13
CA ILE A 91 -58.53 33.22 -1.95
C ILE A 91 -57.61 32.02 -2.15
N THR A 92 -56.29 32.27 -2.17
CA THR A 92 -55.29 31.22 -2.42
C THR A 92 -54.21 31.22 -1.35
N ASP A 93 -53.57 30.08 -1.16
CA ASP A 93 -52.39 29.99 -0.31
C ASP A 93 -51.24 30.78 -0.93
N ARG A 94 -50.57 31.61 -0.12
CA ARG A 94 -49.31 32.21 -0.56
C ARG A 94 -48.28 31.10 -0.71
N PRO A 95 -47.43 31.12 -1.76
CA PRO A 95 -46.40 30.12 -1.94
C PRO A 95 -45.50 30.08 -0.70
N ASN A 96 -45.46 28.91 -0.05
CA ASN A 96 -44.73 28.71 1.19
C ASN A 96 -43.25 28.60 0.83
N GLN A 97 -42.43 29.59 1.23
CA GLN A 97 -40.99 29.60 0.92
C GLN A 97 -40.25 28.37 1.49
N ASN A 98 -40.85 27.73 2.51
CA ASN A 98 -40.33 26.52 3.12
C ASN A 98 -40.41 25.29 2.19
N ASP A 99 -41.33 25.23 1.23
CA ASP A 99 -41.53 24.02 0.42
C ASP A 99 -40.37 23.79 -0.56
N ALA A 100 -39.81 24.86 -1.13
CA ALA A 100 -38.61 24.80 -1.97
C ALA A 100 -37.37 24.40 -1.16
N TYR A 101 -37.23 24.94 0.05
CA TYR A 101 -36.13 24.60 0.94
C TYR A 101 -36.21 23.15 1.44
N VAL A 102 -37.41 22.67 1.78
CA VAL A 102 -37.66 21.27 2.15
C VAL A 102 -37.33 20.35 0.97
N THR A 103 -37.76 20.69 -0.24
CA THR A 103 -37.42 19.91 -1.45
C THR A 103 -35.92 19.82 -1.68
N TYR A 104 -35.20 20.94 -1.53
CA TYR A 104 -33.74 20.98 -1.63
C TYR A 104 -33.06 20.10 -0.57
N LEU A 105 -33.49 20.18 0.69
CA LEU A 105 -32.96 19.33 1.76
C LEU A 105 -33.27 17.84 1.52
N SER A 106 -34.47 17.51 1.03
CA SER A 106 -34.84 16.13 0.68
C SER A 106 -33.96 15.57 -0.43
N GLN A 107 -33.61 16.37 -1.45
CA GLN A 107 -32.67 15.93 -2.49
C GLN A 107 -31.27 15.68 -1.93
N GLN A 108 -30.75 16.58 -1.10
CA GLN A 108 -29.46 16.36 -0.44
C GLN A 108 -29.44 15.10 0.43
N LEU A 109 -30.55 14.79 1.12
CA LEU A 109 -30.65 13.57 1.92
C LEU A 109 -30.60 12.32 1.04
N ILE A 110 -31.26 12.32 -0.12
CA ILE A 110 -31.21 11.21 -1.09
C ILE A 110 -29.79 11.03 -1.64
N GLU A 111 -29.12 12.12 -2.03
CA GLU A 111 -27.74 12.06 -2.53
C GLU A 111 -26.78 11.50 -1.47
N ARG A 112 -26.89 11.96 -0.22
CA ARG A 112 -26.08 11.44 0.88
C ARG A 112 -26.38 9.97 1.17
N GLN A 113 -27.65 9.56 1.13
CA GLN A 113 -28.03 8.16 1.33
C GLN A 113 -27.46 7.27 0.22
N ASN A 114 -27.53 7.71 -1.03
CA ASN A 114 -26.92 6.97 -2.15
C ASN A 114 -25.40 6.85 -1.97
N LYS A 115 -24.74 7.92 -1.49
CA LYS A 115 -23.30 7.87 -1.22
C LYS A 115 -22.95 6.94 -0.06
N ILE A 116 -23.78 6.89 0.99
CA ILE A 116 -23.63 5.93 2.09
C ILE A 116 -23.73 4.51 1.56
N ASN A 117 -24.77 4.19 0.78
CA ASN A 117 -24.94 2.84 0.22
C ASN A 117 -23.75 2.42 -0.69
N GLU A 118 -23.20 3.36 -1.48
CA GLU A 118 -22.01 3.13 -2.29
C GLU A 118 -20.78 2.84 -1.42
N LEU A 119 -20.57 3.64 -0.36
CA LEU A 119 -19.47 3.45 0.59
C LEU A 119 -19.61 2.13 1.36
N GLU A 120 -20.81 1.78 1.81
CA GLU A 120 -21.09 0.49 2.47
C GLU A 120 -20.78 -0.69 1.55
N THR A 121 -21.16 -0.59 0.27
CA THR A 121 -20.82 -1.62 -0.73
C THR A 121 -19.31 -1.71 -0.94
N LYS A 122 -18.61 -0.57 -0.99
CA LYS A 122 -17.15 -0.53 -1.12
C LYS A 122 -16.45 -1.09 0.12
N VAL A 123 -16.94 -0.76 1.31
CA VAL A 123 -16.45 -1.31 2.58
C VAL A 123 -16.65 -2.82 2.59
N ALA A 124 -17.83 -3.34 2.28
CA ALA A 124 -18.07 -4.78 2.20
C ALA A 124 -17.14 -5.48 1.19
N LYS A 125 -16.87 -4.85 0.04
CA LYS A 125 -15.92 -5.35 -0.96
C LYS A 125 -14.48 -5.38 -0.43
N LEU A 126 -14.04 -4.30 0.19
CA LEU A 126 -12.71 -4.21 0.81
C LEU A 126 -12.57 -5.17 1.99
N GLU A 127 -13.63 -5.36 2.78
CA GLU A 127 -13.68 -6.33 3.87
C GLU A 127 -13.63 -7.76 3.34
N ALA A 128 -14.29 -8.07 2.22
CA ALA A 128 -14.19 -9.36 1.56
C ALA A 128 -12.79 -9.60 0.97
N GLU A 129 -12.20 -8.58 0.33
CA GLU A 129 -10.81 -8.62 -0.15
C GLU A 129 -9.83 -8.83 1.03
N LEU A 130 -9.97 -8.07 2.12
CA LEU A 130 -9.18 -8.25 3.34
C LEU A 130 -9.42 -9.61 4.01
N ALA A 131 -10.63 -10.18 3.93
CA ALA A 131 -10.92 -11.51 4.44
C ALA A 131 -10.27 -12.61 3.61
N THR A 132 -10.05 -12.38 2.30
CA THR A 132 -9.20 -13.25 1.48
C THR A 132 -7.70 -13.06 1.75
N THR A 133 -7.27 -11.88 2.22
CA THR A 133 -5.88 -11.61 2.63
C THR A 133 -5.59 -12.00 4.09
N LYS A 134 -6.61 -12.15 4.94
CA LYS A 134 -6.49 -12.50 6.38
C LYS A 134 -6.85 -13.96 6.71
N LYS A 135 -6.87 -14.85 5.72
CA LYS A 135 -7.07 -16.29 5.94
C LYS A 135 -6.06 -17.10 5.13
N GLY A 136 -5.09 -17.67 5.83
CA GLY A 136 -4.12 -18.62 5.31
C GLY A 136 -2.89 -17.92 4.77
N SER A 137 -1.72 -18.47 5.11
CA SER A 137 -0.48 -18.22 4.40
C SER A 137 -0.72 -18.21 2.88
N LYS A 138 -0.14 -17.25 2.15
CA LYS A 138 -0.28 -17.15 0.68
C LYS A 138 0.17 -18.45 0.02
N TYR A 139 1.08 -19.16 0.68
CA TYR A 139 1.63 -20.44 0.27
C TYR A 139 1.36 -21.53 1.33
N THR A 140 1.14 -22.76 0.90
CA THR A 140 1.38 -23.92 1.78
C THR A 140 2.88 -24.01 2.13
N PHE A 141 3.25 -24.72 3.19
CA PHE A 141 4.66 -24.83 3.62
C PHE A 141 5.64 -25.18 2.48
N SER A 142 5.34 -26.25 1.72
CA SER A 142 6.14 -26.63 0.53
C SER A 142 6.10 -25.61 -0.62
N GLN A 143 5.02 -24.82 -0.74
CA GLN A 143 4.98 -23.76 -1.76
C GLN A 143 5.79 -22.53 -1.35
N LEU A 144 6.01 -22.34 -0.04
CA LEU A 144 6.86 -21.27 0.46
C LEU A 144 8.31 -21.63 0.20
N GLU A 145 8.72 -22.88 0.48
CA GLU A 145 10.05 -23.38 0.15
C GLU A 145 10.39 -23.20 -1.34
N ASP A 146 9.50 -23.62 -2.24
CA ASP A 146 9.66 -23.40 -3.69
C ASP A 146 9.86 -21.90 -4.01
N TYR A 147 9.03 -21.03 -3.42
CA TYR A 147 9.11 -19.58 -3.63
C TYR A 147 10.42 -18.98 -3.09
N LEU A 148 10.88 -19.42 -1.92
CA LEU A 148 12.13 -18.94 -1.34
C LEU A 148 13.32 -19.31 -2.22
N ASN A 149 13.36 -20.54 -2.76
CA ASN A 149 14.40 -20.92 -3.72
C ASN A 149 14.31 -20.11 -5.02
N ASP A 150 13.11 -19.84 -5.54
CA ASP A 150 12.92 -19.05 -6.76
C ASP A 150 13.39 -17.59 -6.60
N GLU A 151 13.09 -16.95 -5.47
CA GLU A 151 13.38 -15.52 -5.25
C GLU A 151 14.75 -15.28 -4.57
N HIS A 152 15.17 -16.17 -3.68
CA HIS A 152 16.35 -16.01 -2.82
C HIS A 152 17.45 -17.05 -3.10
N GLY A 153 17.19 -18.10 -3.87
CA GLY A 153 18.18 -19.15 -4.16
C GLY A 153 19.41 -18.70 -4.97
N VAL A 154 19.44 -17.44 -5.44
CA VAL A 154 20.66 -16.84 -5.99
C VAL A 154 20.84 -15.42 -5.46
N TYR A 155 21.91 -15.21 -4.68
CA TYR A 155 22.24 -13.88 -4.13
C TYR A 155 23.71 -13.53 -4.41
N GLN A 156 23.97 -12.32 -4.93
CA GLN A 156 25.33 -11.87 -5.29
C GLN A 156 26.11 -12.85 -6.20
N LYS A 157 25.39 -13.60 -7.04
CA LYS A 157 25.91 -14.66 -7.92
C LYS A 157 26.41 -15.92 -7.20
N ILE A 158 25.99 -16.13 -5.96
CA ILE A 158 26.18 -17.37 -5.18
C ILE A 158 24.86 -18.13 -5.24
N SER A 159 24.91 -19.45 -5.40
CA SER A 159 23.73 -20.31 -5.34
C SER A 159 23.46 -20.71 -3.89
N PHE A 160 22.19 -20.69 -3.51
CA PHE A 160 21.72 -21.14 -2.20
C PHE A 160 20.56 -22.09 -2.39
N ASP A 161 20.58 -23.21 -1.68
CA ASP A 161 19.44 -24.12 -1.59
C ASP A 161 18.79 -23.93 -0.22
N ILE A 162 17.50 -23.58 -0.21
CA ILE A 162 16.75 -23.26 1.01
C ILE A 162 15.75 -24.37 1.28
N GLU A 163 15.81 -24.94 2.48
CA GLU A 163 14.88 -25.96 2.95
C GLU A 163 14.16 -25.48 4.22
N LEU A 164 12.87 -25.79 4.32
CA LEU A 164 12.07 -25.44 5.49
C LEU A 164 11.66 -26.70 6.23
N TYR A 165 11.85 -26.68 7.55
CA TYR A 165 11.43 -27.73 8.47
C TYR A 165 10.49 -27.20 9.54
N GLY A 166 9.71 -28.09 10.15
CA GLY A 166 8.74 -27.75 11.21
C GLY A 166 7.33 -27.51 10.68
N ASP A 167 6.66 -26.49 11.21
CA ASP A 167 5.30 -26.10 10.82
C ASP A 167 5.08 -24.59 10.83
N LYS A 168 3.86 -24.14 10.49
CA LYS A 168 3.52 -22.70 10.36
C LYS A 168 3.74 -21.84 11.62
N ASP A 169 3.92 -22.44 12.79
CA ASP A 169 4.12 -21.74 14.07
C ASP A 169 5.60 -21.84 14.54
N ASP A 170 6.35 -22.85 14.10
CA ASP A 170 7.76 -23.11 14.49
C ASP A 170 8.54 -23.60 13.26
N ILE A 171 9.37 -22.72 12.69
CA ILE A 171 10.03 -22.90 11.40
C ILE A 171 11.53 -22.91 11.59
N GLU A 172 12.16 -24.01 11.18
CA GLU A 172 13.60 -24.10 11.02
C GLU A 172 13.95 -23.90 9.55
N VAL A 173 14.86 -22.97 9.28
CA VAL A 173 15.31 -22.58 7.94
C VAL A 173 16.74 -23.06 7.75
N GLU A 174 16.93 -24.03 6.87
CA GLU A 174 18.25 -24.54 6.52
C GLU A 174 18.64 -23.98 5.15
N ILE A 175 19.78 -23.30 5.07
CA ILE A 175 20.28 -22.70 3.84
C ILE A 175 21.64 -23.30 3.53
N TYR A 176 21.77 -23.92 2.37
CA TYR A 176 22.99 -24.57 1.93
C TYR A 176 23.69 -23.74 0.86
N VAL A 177 25.01 -23.64 0.95
CA VAL A 177 25.88 -23.05 -0.07
C VAL A 177 27.00 -24.04 -0.36
N ASP A 178 27.34 -24.22 -1.63
CA ASP A 178 28.48 -25.05 -2.02
C ASP A 178 29.75 -24.19 -2.09
N LEU A 179 30.56 -24.20 -1.03
CA LEU A 179 31.77 -23.38 -1.03
C LEU A 179 32.86 -23.91 -1.96
N ASP A 180 32.84 -25.17 -2.41
CA ASP A 180 33.80 -25.65 -3.43
C ASP A 180 33.71 -24.79 -4.71
N ASP A 181 32.49 -24.38 -5.09
CA ASP A 181 32.22 -23.55 -6.26
C ASP A 181 32.11 -22.04 -5.95
N ASP A 182 31.67 -21.68 -4.75
CA ASP A 182 31.29 -20.31 -4.38
C ASP A 182 32.20 -19.65 -3.33
N TYR A 183 33.26 -20.30 -2.85
CA TYR A 183 34.17 -19.82 -1.79
C TYR A 183 34.55 -18.34 -1.92
N SER A 184 35.14 -17.96 -3.07
CA SER A 184 35.63 -16.59 -3.29
C SER A 184 34.50 -15.56 -3.25
N ARG A 185 33.31 -15.94 -3.73
CA ARG A 185 32.14 -15.06 -3.74
C ARG A 185 31.56 -14.94 -2.33
N TRP A 186 31.44 -16.04 -1.60
CA TRP A 186 31.03 -16.06 -0.19
C TRP A 186 31.93 -15.17 0.67
N ASN A 187 33.25 -15.36 0.59
CA ASN A 187 34.21 -14.59 1.39
C ASN A 187 34.26 -13.09 1.00
N SER A 188 33.82 -12.73 -0.21
CA SER A 188 33.64 -11.32 -0.60
C SER A 188 32.42 -10.64 0.04
N LEU A 189 31.51 -11.40 0.66
CA LEU A 189 30.33 -10.84 1.32
C LEU A 189 30.69 -10.23 2.68
N THR A 190 30.41 -8.93 2.81
CA THR A 190 30.44 -8.25 4.10
C THR A 190 29.37 -8.80 5.05
N THR A 191 29.59 -8.72 6.36
CA THR A 191 28.58 -9.08 7.39
C THR A 191 27.19 -8.53 7.07
N SER A 192 27.08 -7.25 6.73
CA SER A 192 25.77 -6.63 6.44
C SER A 192 25.07 -7.15 5.19
N LYS A 193 25.80 -7.76 4.24
CA LYS A 193 25.19 -8.40 3.07
C LYS A 193 24.59 -9.75 3.45
N ILE A 194 25.28 -10.50 4.29
CA ILE A 194 24.80 -11.78 4.84
C ILE A 194 23.57 -11.53 5.72
N GLU A 195 23.66 -10.56 6.63
CA GLU A 195 22.53 -10.15 7.47
C GLU A 195 21.33 -9.72 6.63
N GLY A 196 21.54 -8.90 5.59
CA GLY A 196 20.46 -8.45 4.70
C GLY A 196 19.83 -9.58 3.90
N TYR A 197 20.62 -10.53 3.42
CA TYR A 197 20.09 -11.73 2.74
C TYR A 197 19.19 -12.56 3.67
N ILE A 198 19.64 -12.80 4.90
CA ILE A 198 18.83 -13.53 5.90
C ILE A 198 17.58 -12.73 6.28
N GLU A 199 17.67 -11.40 6.42
CA GLU A 199 16.54 -10.53 6.70
C GLU A 199 15.48 -10.63 5.59
N ASP A 200 15.89 -10.59 4.32
CA ASP A 200 14.98 -10.72 3.17
C ASP A 200 14.25 -12.08 3.16
N VAL A 201 14.95 -13.18 3.45
CA VAL A 201 14.36 -14.53 3.56
C VAL A 201 13.36 -14.60 4.73
N VAL A 202 13.77 -14.12 5.91
CA VAL A 202 12.93 -14.14 7.13
C VAL A 202 11.69 -13.27 6.97
N ASP A 203 11.80 -12.10 6.34
CA ASP A 203 10.67 -11.20 6.10
C ASP A 203 9.62 -11.85 5.18
N ASP A 204 10.05 -12.58 4.15
CA ASP A 204 9.14 -13.31 3.26
C ASP A 204 8.44 -14.49 3.96
N ILE A 205 9.13 -15.17 4.89
CA ILE A 205 8.52 -16.19 5.75
C ILE A 205 7.47 -15.53 6.66
N LEU A 206 7.81 -14.46 7.37
CA LEU A 206 6.90 -13.75 8.28
C LEU A 206 5.74 -13.08 7.56
N TYR A 207 5.90 -12.71 6.29
CA TYR A 207 4.79 -12.24 5.46
C TYR A 207 3.69 -13.31 5.32
N ASN A 208 4.08 -14.59 5.26
CA ASN A 208 3.19 -15.74 5.15
C ASN A 208 2.75 -16.27 6.52
N PHE A 209 3.66 -16.27 7.49
CA PHE A 209 3.52 -16.86 8.81
C PHE A 209 3.92 -15.85 9.89
N LYS A 210 3.09 -14.82 10.05
CA LYS A 210 3.38 -13.61 10.83
C LYS A 210 3.82 -13.85 12.29
N ASP A 211 3.31 -14.91 12.91
CA ASP A 211 3.53 -15.20 14.32
C ASP A 211 4.44 -16.44 14.50
N ALA A 212 5.16 -16.87 13.46
CA ALA A 212 6.07 -18.01 13.53
C ALA A 212 7.32 -17.69 14.36
N ASP A 213 7.70 -18.64 15.21
CA ASP A 213 9.04 -18.70 15.77
C ASP A 213 9.99 -19.21 14.67
N ILE A 214 11.13 -18.54 14.48
CA ILE A 214 12.07 -18.86 13.40
C ILE A 214 13.47 -19.05 14.00
N THR A 215 14.07 -20.18 13.64
CA THR A 215 15.50 -20.49 13.78
C THR A 215 16.05 -20.91 12.43
N GLY A 216 17.37 -20.85 12.26
CA GLY A 216 17.98 -21.36 11.05
C GLY A 216 19.48 -21.17 11.01
N PHE A 217 20.07 -21.68 9.95
CA PHE A 217 21.50 -21.59 9.71
C PHE A 217 21.83 -21.51 8.22
N ILE A 218 23.05 -21.05 7.92
CA ILE A 218 23.68 -21.23 6.61
C ILE A 218 24.84 -22.21 6.80
N GLU A 219 24.89 -23.28 6.01
CA GLU A 219 25.88 -24.35 6.05
C GLU A 219 26.59 -24.52 4.70
N ASP A 220 27.89 -24.79 4.75
CA ASP A 220 28.63 -25.28 3.59
C ASP A 220 28.28 -26.74 3.33
N SER A 221 27.59 -27.01 2.22
CA SER A 221 27.16 -28.36 1.85
C SER A 221 28.32 -29.29 1.44
N HIS A 222 29.53 -28.76 1.22
CA HIS A 222 30.70 -29.58 0.91
C HIS A 222 31.34 -30.19 2.17
N GLU A 223 31.48 -29.37 3.22
CA GLU A 223 32.19 -29.71 4.46
C GLU A 223 31.25 -29.97 5.67
N ASP A 224 29.93 -29.86 5.48
CA ASP A 224 28.91 -29.90 6.55
C ASP A 224 29.24 -28.89 7.68
N GLU A 225 29.72 -27.69 7.31
CA GLU A 225 30.13 -26.65 8.27
C GLU A 225 29.11 -25.52 8.37
N VAL A 226 28.55 -25.32 9.57
CA VAL A 226 27.67 -24.18 9.85
C VAL A 226 28.47 -22.86 9.86
N LEU A 227 28.17 -22.00 8.89
CA LEU A 227 28.81 -20.69 8.68
C LEU A 227 28.10 -19.57 9.44
N VAL A 228 26.77 -19.66 9.55
CA VAL A 228 25.91 -18.64 10.16
C VAL A 228 24.78 -19.32 10.92
N GLU A 229 24.45 -18.83 12.11
CA GLU A 229 23.21 -19.17 12.80
C GLU A 229 22.33 -17.93 12.93
N PHE A 230 21.01 -18.07 12.86
CA PHE A 230 20.09 -16.96 13.05
C PHE A 230 18.79 -17.39 13.73
N TYR A 231 18.15 -16.45 14.42
CA TYR A 231 16.88 -16.68 15.10
C TYR A 231 16.13 -15.38 15.40
N LEU A 232 14.82 -15.48 15.61
CA LEU A 232 14.03 -14.39 16.19
C LEU A 232 14.10 -14.44 17.72
N ASN A 233 14.56 -13.35 18.34
CA ASN A 233 14.53 -13.27 19.80
C ASN A 233 13.10 -13.04 20.34
N SER A 234 12.95 -13.09 21.67
CA SER A 234 11.65 -12.87 22.37
C SER A 234 10.89 -11.56 22.05
N LYS A 235 11.50 -10.60 21.33
CA LYS A 235 10.88 -9.36 20.87
C LYS A 235 10.54 -9.38 19.37
N GLY A 236 10.71 -10.51 18.69
CA GLY A 236 10.55 -10.66 17.25
C GLY A 236 11.64 -9.95 16.43
N LYS A 237 12.81 -9.68 17.02
CA LYS A 237 13.94 -9.09 16.29
C LYS A 237 14.89 -10.20 15.84
N LEU A 238 15.25 -10.20 14.57
CA LEU A 238 16.27 -11.07 13.99
C LEU A 238 17.63 -10.84 14.66
N VAL A 239 18.25 -11.95 15.05
CA VAL A 239 19.62 -12.05 15.54
C VAL A 239 20.36 -12.96 14.57
N VAL A 240 21.53 -12.51 14.10
CA VAL A 240 22.40 -13.25 13.19
C VAL A 240 23.77 -13.37 13.84
N GLU A 241 24.28 -14.59 13.92
CA GLU A 241 25.56 -14.96 14.52
C GLU A 241 26.43 -15.63 13.45
N ILE A 242 27.35 -14.87 12.87
CA ILE A 242 28.30 -15.37 11.87
C ILE A 242 29.46 -16.06 12.61
N LYS A 243 29.73 -17.33 12.27
CA LYS A 243 30.87 -18.07 12.84
C LYS A 243 32.18 -17.48 12.29
N GLU A 244 33.19 -17.36 13.14
CA GLU A 244 34.44 -16.60 12.84
C GLU A 244 35.36 -17.25 11.79
N HIS A 245 34.94 -18.34 11.14
CA HIS A 245 35.72 -19.04 10.10
C HIS A 245 35.22 -18.67 8.70
N ARG A 246 35.19 -17.36 8.38
CA ARG A 246 35.19 -16.94 6.97
C ARG A 246 36.63 -17.10 6.49
N TYR A 247 36.92 -18.31 6.00
CA TYR A 247 38.25 -18.74 5.59
C TYR A 247 38.94 -17.67 4.72
N ALA A 248 40.11 -17.26 5.18
CA ALA A 248 40.96 -16.29 4.53
C ALA A 248 42.02 -17.03 3.70
N TYR A 249 41.63 -17.84 2.72
CA TYR A 249 42.44 -18.97 2.21
C TYR A 249 42.87 -19.90 3.38
N ASP A 250 42.84 -21.22 3.21
CA ASP A 250 43.76 -22.00 4.06
C ASP A 250 45.18 -21.70 3.58
N ILE A 251 46.17 -21.76 4.46
CA ILE A 251 47.56 -21.48 4.11
C ILE A 251 48.04 -22.36 2.95
N ASP A 252 47.47 -23.56 2.84
CA ASP A 252 47.67 -24.54 1.76
C ASP A 252 47.09 -24.04 0.41
N GLU A 253 45.92 -23.42 0.42
CA GLU A 253 45.34 -22.84 -0.79
C GLU A 253 46.12 -21.60 -1.26
N LEU A 254 46.63 -20.80 -0.32
CA LEU A 254 47.45 -19.64 -0.65
C LEU A 254 48.79 -20.11 -1.23
N GLU A 255 49.35 -21.18 -0.67
CA GLU A 255 50.53 -21.86 -1.23
C GLU A 255 50.28 -22.30 -2.67
N ASP A 256 49.18 -23.00 -2.96
CA ASP A 256 48.81 -23.43 -4.31
C ASP A 256 48.65 -22.24 -5.27
N TYR A 257 48.01 -21.17 -4.82
CA TYR A 257 47.85 -19.94 -5.60
C TYR A 257 49.20 -19.30 -5.94
N LEU A 258 50.09 -19.18 -4.94
CA LEU A 258 51.41 -18.58 -5.12
C LEU A 258 52.24 -19.43 -6.07
N ASN A 259 52.26 -20.75 -5.91
CA ASN A 259 52.94 -21.65 -6.86
C ASN A 259 52.40 -21.47 -8.28
N ARG A 260 51.08 -21.47 -8.47
CA ARG A 260 50.50 -21.31 -9.81
C ARG A 260 50.83 -19.97 -10.48
N LYS A 261 50.99 -18.89 -9.70
CA LYS A 261 51.15 -17.53 -10.23
C LYS A 261 52.59 -17.04 -10.24
N HIS A 262 53.42 -17.56 -9.34
CA HIS A 262 54.75 -17.06 -9.04
C HIS A 262 55.84 -18.15 -9.08
N ASP A 263 55.55 -19.37 -9.56
CA ASP A 263 56.54 -20.43 -9.79
C ASP A 263 57.66 -20.07 -10.78
N TYR A 264 57.58 -18.94 -11.49
CA TYR A 264 58.60 -18.53 -12.44
C TYR A 264 58.90 -17.04 -12.39
N TYR A 265 60.16 -16.69 -12.21
CA TYR A 265 60.61 -15.30 -12.24
C TYR A 265 62.04 -15.17 -12.75
N GLY A 266 62.26 -14.19 -13.65
CA GLY A 266 63.61 -13.82 -14.08
C GLY A 266 64.42 -14.90 -14.81
N GLY A 267 63.79 -16.01 -15.23
CA GLY A 267 64.50 -17.15 -15.83
C GLY A 267 64.55 -18.40 -14.96
N VAL A 268 64.17 -18.27 -13.68
CA VAL A 268 64.29 -19.28 -12.64
C VAL A 268 62.91 -19.81 -12.24
N TYR A 269 62.82 -21.11 -11.97
CA TYR A 269 61.63 -21.74 -11.40
C TYR A 269 61.73 -21.85 -9.89
N PHE A 270 60.61 -21.64 -9.20
CA PHE A 270 60.52 -21.63 -7.75
C PHE A 270 59.40 -22.54 -7.26
N ASP A 271 59.70 -23.33 -6.23
CA ASP A 271 58.72 -24.01 -5.41
C ASP A 271 58.52 -23.22 -4.11
N ILE A 272 57.27 -22.86 -3.82
CA ILE A 272 56.89 -22.06 -2.66
C ILE A 272 56.16 -22.96 -1.68
N THR A 273 56.58 -22.94 -0.42
CA THR A 273 55.89 -23.62 0.68
C THR A 273 55.58 -22.63 1.79
N LEU A 274 54.34 -22.63 2.25
CA LEU A 274 53.87 -21.79 3.34
C LEU A 274 53.65 -22.65 4.60
N SER A 275 53.90 -22.05 5.75
CA SER A 275 53.56 -22.67 7.04
C SER A 275 53.30 -21.58 8.07
N GLY A 276 52.50 -21.88 9.09
CA GLY A 276 52.15 -20.91 10.13
C GLY A 276 50.65 -20.69 10.23
N ASN A 277 50.24 -19.46 10.50
CA ASN A 277 48.85 -19.06 10.68
C ASN A 277 48.63 -17.59 10.31
N LYS A 278 47.39 -17.10 10.45
CA LYS A 278 46.98 -15.72 10.11
C LYS A 278 47.78 -14.60 10.77
N ASP A 279 48.44 -14.85 11.90
CA ASP A 279 49.25 -13.84 12.60
C ASP A 279 50.72 -13.89 12.14
N MET A 280 51.18 -15.05 11.67
CA MET A 280 52.58 -15.28 11.34
C MET A 280 52.73 -16.37 10.26
N ILE A 281 53.17 -15.96 9.06
CA ILE A 281 53.40 -16.87 7.93
C ILE A 281 54.90 -16.97 7.66
N ARG A 282 55.38 -18.21 7.62
CA ARG A 282 56.72 -18.55 7.18
C ARG A 282 56.70 -19.03 5.74
N VAL A 283 57.48 -18.38 4.89
CA VAL A 283 57.61 -18.68 3.47
C VAL A 283 58.94 -19.41 3.22
N TYR A 284 58.90 -20.56 2.57
CA TYR A 284 60.07 -21.25 2.06
C TYR A 284 60.02 -21.23 0.54
N VAL A 285 61.06 -20.69 -0.09
CA VAL A 285 61.20 -20.66 -1.55
C VAL A 285 62.43 -21.49 -1.91
N GLU A 286 62.24 -22.51 -2.74
CA GLU A 286 63.31 -23.39 -3.20
C GLU A 286 63.47 -23.31 -4.73
N THR A 287 64.70 -23.41 -5.20
CA THR A 287 65.05 -23.54 -6.62
C THR A 287 66.25 -24.48 -6.75
N ASP A 288 66.55 -24.95 -7.95
CA ASP A 288 67.53 -26.00 -8.21
C ASP A 288 68.93 -25.45 -8.55
N ASP A 289 69.97 -26.28 -8.41
CA ASP A 289 71.34 -26.01 -8.83
C ASP A 289 71.88 -24.64 -8.32
N ASP A 290 72.43 -23.81 -9.20
CA ASP A 290 72.94 -22.47 -8.94
C ASP A 290 71.98 -21.38 -9.45
N ASP A 291 70.67 -21.66 -9.51
CA ASP A 291 69.72 -20.80 -10.19
C ASP A 291 69.60 -19.39 -9.58
N LEU A 292 69.86 -19.21 -8.28
CA LEU A 292 69.86 -17.87 -7.68
C LEU A 292 71.02 -17.00 -8.19
N ASP A 293 72.14 -17.59 -8.64
CA ASP A 293 73.28 -16.85 -9.18
C ASP A 293 72.95 -16.16 -10.52
N TYR A 294 71.88 -16.60 -11.20
CA TYR A 294 71.38 -15.94 -12.42
C TYR A 294 70.57 -14.67 -12.12
N LEU A 295 70.13 -14.48 -10.88
CA LEU A 295 69.39 -13.31 -10.43
C LEU A 295 70.31 -12.36 -9.66
N LYS A 296 70.21 -11.07 -9.94
CA LYS A 296 70.85 -10.08 -9.07
C LYS A 296 70.07 -9.97 -7.77
N LYS A 297 70.76 -9.58 -6.69
CA LYS A 297 70.15 -9.40 -5.38
C LYS A 297 68.83 -8.61 -5.41
N TYR A 298 68.77 -7.49 -6.14
CA TYR A 298 67.54 -6.68 -6.23
C TYR A 298 66.39 -7.36 -6.99
N GLU A 299 66.68 -8.35 -7.85
CA GLU A 299 65.66 -9.14 -8.57
C GLU A 299 65.05 -10.19 -7.65
N ILE A 300 65.87 -10.77 -6.77
CA ILE A 300 65.40 -11.62 -5.66
C ILE A 300 64.52 -10.79 -4.71
N GLU A 301 64.96 -9.57 -4.38
CA GLU A 301 64.18 -8.66 -3.52
C GLU A 301 62.80 -8.33 -4.13
N ASP A 302 62.76 -7.92 -5.41
CA ASP A 302 61.51 -7.63 -6.14
C ASP A 302 60.57 -8.85 -6.22
N TYR A 303 61.13 -10.05 -6.34
CA TYR A 303 60.34 -11.29 -6.34
C TYR A 303 59.69 -11.55 -4.97
N LEU A 304 60.47 -11.45 -3.88
CA LEU A 304 59.95 -11.65 -2.52
C LEU A 304 58.92 -10.60 -2.12
N GLU A 305 59.10 -9.35 -2.53
CA GLU A 305 58.13 -8.27 -2.30
C GLU A 305 56.79 -8.52 -3.03
N LYS A 306 56.81 -9.19 -4.19
CA LYS A 306 55.58 -9.62 -4.87
C LYS A 306 54.85 -10.71 -4.08
N LEU A 307 55.56 -11.74 -3.63
CA LEU A 307 54.98 -12.79 -2.79
C LEU A 307 54.36 -12.17 -1.53
N TYR A 308 55.09 -11.27 -0.86
CA TYR A 308 54.58 -10.54 0.29
C TYR A 308 53.28 -9.80 -0.02
N SER A 309 53.22 -9.08 -1.15
CA SER A 309 52.04 -8.31 -1.53
C SER A 309 50.78 -9.17 -1.71
N GLU A 310 50.92 -10.40 -2.21
CA GLU A 310 49.81 -11.34 -2.36
C GLU A 310 49.44 -11.95 -0.99
N ILE A 311 50.42 -12.30 -0.16
CA ILE A 311 50.20 -12.84 1.18
C ILE A 311 49.46 -11.84 2.08
N VAL A 312 49.89 -10.57 2.11
CA VAL A 312 49.24 -9.56 2.96
C VAL A 312 47.92 -9.02 2.38
N TYR A 313 47.70 -9.22 1.08
CA TYR A 313 46.40 -8.97 0.48
C TYR A 313 45.35 -9.92 1.07
N GLU A 314 45.73 -11.17 1.28
CA GLU A 314 44.87 -12.20 1.87
C GLU A 314 44.84 -12.12 3.40
N TYR A 315 46.02 -12.09 4.03
CA TYR A 315 46.17 -12.01 5.48
C TYR A 315 46.63 -10.61 5.90
N SER A 316 45.67 -9.71 6.07
CA SER A 316 45.96 -8.36 6.57
C SER A 316 46.61 -8.39 7.96
N TYR A 317 47.72 -7.67 8.13
CA TYR A 317 48.52 -7.56 9.38
C TYR A 317 49.35 -8.80 9.78
N VAL A 318 49.51 -9.77 8.88
CA VAL A 318 50.37 -10.93 9.13
C VAL A 318 51.86 -10.55 9.16
N ASP A 319 52.62 -11.17 10.06
CA ASP A 319 54.08 -11.12 10.04
C ASP A 319 54.61 -12.17 9.05
N VAL A 320 55.30 -11.72 8.00
CA VAL A 320 55.87 -12.60 6.95
C VAL A 320 57.38 -12.65 7.08
N TYR A 321 57.94 -13.86 7.07
CA TYR A 321 59.38 -14.08 7.08
C TYR A 321 59.71 -15.45 6.47
N GLY A 322 60.96 -15.72 6.14
CA GLY A 322 61.23 -16.92 5.39
C GLY A 322 62.67 -17.19 5.00
N TYR A 323 62.82 -18.17 4.12
CA TYR A 323 64.07 -18.47 3.46
C TYR A 323 63.85 -18.64 1.97
N ILE A 324 64.79 -18.12 1.19
CA ILE A 324 64.94 -18.47 -0.21
C ILE A 324 66.30 -19.13 -0.40
N LYS A 325 66.35 -20.26 -1.11
CA LYS A 325 67.60 -21.00 -1.31
C LYS A 325 67.65 -21.72 -2.66
N ASP A 326 68.86 -21.97 -3.11
CA ASP A 326 69.22 -23.00 -4.08
C ASP A 326 70.13 -24.05 -3.40
N ASP A 327 70.87 -24.85 -4.18
CA ASP A 327 71.76 -25.89 -3.64
C ASP A 327 73.03 -25.33 -2.96
N TYR A 328 73.39 -24.07 -3.20
CA TYR A 328 74.66 -23.45 -2.76
C TYR A 328 74.48 -22.22 -1.86
N THR A 329 73.35 -21.53 -1.98
CA THR A 329 73.07 -20.22 -1.42
C THR A 329 71.76 -20.25 -0.66
N LYS A 330 71.73 -19.61 0.51
CA LYS A 330 70.52 -19.49 1.33
C LYS A 330 70.44 -18.11 1.95
N TYR A 331 69.35 -17.41 1.70
CA TYR A 331 69.02 -16.15 2.34
C TYR A 331 67.87 -16.34 3.32
N TYR A 332 68.03 -15.80 4.52
CA TYR A 332 66.91 -15.47 5.38
C TYR A 332 66.30 -14.14 4.93
N PHE A 333 64.98 -14.01 5.00
CA PHE A 333 64.31 -12.73 4.75
C PHE A 333 63.16 -12.44 5.72
N ASP A 334 62.92 -11.16 5.93
CA ASP A 334 61.74 -10.58 6.58
C ASP A 334 61.34 -9.26 5.88
N PHE A 335 60.21 -8.69 6.28
CA PHE A 335 59.68 -7.46 5.68
C PHE A 335 59.49 -6.37 6.72
N ASP A 336 59.81 -5.13 6.34
CA ASP A 336 59.49 -3.98 7.16
C ASP A 336 57.99 -3.62 7.09
N SER A 337 57.56 -2.68 7.94
CA SER A 337 56.16 -2.19 7.98
C SER A 337 55.64 -1.56 6.66
N ARG A 338 56.50 -1.36 5.67
CA ARG A 338 56.16 -0.81 4.34
C ARG A 338 56.23 -1.89 3.25
N GLY A 339 56.52 -3.14 3.62
CA GLY A 339 56.67 -4.25 2.70
C GLY A 339 57.99 -4.30 1.97
N ASN A 340 59.01 -3.53 2.38
CA ASN A 340 60.35 -3.68 1.80
C ASN A 340 61.03 -4.89 2.42
N VAL A 341 61.66 -5.71 1.58
CA VAL A 341 62.35 -6.91 2.06
C VAL A 341 63.72 -6.60 2.63
N HIS A 342 64.10 -7.34 3.67
CA HIS A 342 65.46 -7.38 4.19
C HIS A 342 66.00 -8.80 4.06
N MET A 343 67.15 -8.96 3.41
CA MET A 343 67.76 -10.28 3.18
C MET A 343 69.16 -10.38 3.78
N GLU A 344 69.40 -11.43 4.55
CA GLU A 344 70.67 -11.79 5.16
C GLU A 344 71.11 -13.19 4.70
N GLU A 345 72.37 -13.32 4.25
CA GLU A 345 72.96 -14.61 3.88
C GLU A 345 73.18 -15.45 5.14
N ASN A 346 72.68 -16.69 5.14
CA ASN A 346 72.67 -17.56 6.32
C ASN A 346 73.92 -18.44 6.42
#